data_AF-A0A9D7I2R5-F1
#
_entry.id   AF-A0A9D7I2R5-F1
#
_cell.length_a   1.000
_cell.length_b   1.000
_cell.length_c   1.000
_cell.angle_alpha   90.00
_cell.angle_beta   90.00
_cell.angle_gamma   90.00
#
_symmetry.space_group_name_H-M   'P 1'
#
loop_
_entity.id
_entity.type
_entity.pdbx_description
1 polymer ?
#
loop_
_entity_poly.entity_id
_entity_poly.type
_entity_poly.pdbx_seq_one_letter_code
_entity_poly.pdbx_strand_id
1 'polypeptide(L)'
;MEFLKTLFASFDQAESLIFMAFVLIAFLIGFVLSWLVWTRQARKWRLEAQQSKAELKALQAEYQSFKDQFSLREADIQHAQVEAEERKRRMLGAQEDRSRIAAELEEAHAELARLQSSVAAQQVTIEDLNDQILGLRTKNETLVAESMETTDQVDEIDLQPIDAVAEMQSTFNAALQRLNAIEEKLRRIETENEDLKNRVAVAQAAPRSLAAVEQLFDTEVEEEDEEAIVQQAREYLQSAIGSMIPAAVEAQKDDLQQIHGIGPFLEKQLHSVGLYTYEQISKLDETLIEQLTKAIQFFPGRILKDDWVGQARRLHDNPTEAPHEFRPVSSENESLRIIEGIGPKIEALLADSGIHSLKDLAEADVERLQEILQAAGERYRLHDPSTWPEQARLATEGEWDQLKSFKEYLNRGEHKG
;
A
#
# COMPACT_ATOMS: atom_id res chain seq x y z
N MET A 1 -68.34 -49.01 -52.17
CA MET A 1 -68.09 -49.77 -53.42
C MET A 1 -69.36 -49.90 -54.26
N GLU A 2 -70.49 -50.38 -53.72
CA GLU A 2 -71.75 -50.49 -54.48
C GLU A 2 -72.34 -49.15 -54.96
N PHE A 3 -72.27 -48.09 -54.14
CA PHE A 3 -72.73 -46.74 -54.53
C PHE A 3 -71.97 -46.17 -55.74
N LEU A 4 -70.66 -46.39 -55.83
CA LEU A 4 -69.86 -45.89 -56.96
C LEU A 4 -70.21 -46.65 -58.24
N LYS A 5 -70.46 -47.96 -58.15
CA LYS A 5 -70.85 -48.77 -59.32
C LYS A 5 -72.19 -48.33 -59.91
N THR A 6 -73.19 -48.03 -59.09
CA THR A 6 -74.50 -47.53 -59.55
C THR A 6 -74.44 -46.09 -60.03
N LEU A 7 -73.62 -45.23 -59.40
CA LEU A 7 -73.43 -43.85 -59.82
C LEU A 7 -72.73 -43.75 -61.19
N PHE A 8 -71.73 -44.59 -61.47
CA PHE A 8 -71.00 -44.57 -62.75
C PHE A 8 -71.68 -45.35 -63.88
N ALA A 9 -72.66 -46.20 -63.57
CA ALA A 9 -73.42 -46.96 -64.57
C ALA A 9 -74.46 -46.11 -65.33
N SER A 10 -74.83 -44.93 -64.82
CA SER A 10 -75.84 -44.05 -65.41
C SER A 10 -75.29 -42.94 -66.32
N PHE A 11 -73.96 -42.84 -66.48
CA PHE A 11 -73.30 -41.80 -67.28
C PHE A 11 -72.76 -42.36 -68.59
N ASP A 12 -72.88 -41.62 -69.69
CA ASP A 12 -72.21 -41.95 -70.95
C ASP A 12 -70.67 -41.81 -70.79
N GLN A 13 -69.87 -42.46 -71.64
CA GLN A 13 -68.41 -42.52 -71.51
C GLN A 13 -67.77 -41.12 -71.47
N ALA A 14 -68.36 -40.15 -72.19
CA ALA A 14 -67.93 -38.75 -72.19
C ALA A 14 -68.25 -38.02 -70.86
N GLU A 15 -69.42 -38.28 -70.27
CA GLU A 15 -69.87 -37.60 -69.04
C GLU A 15 -69.09 -38.09 -67.80
N SER A 16 -68.76 -39.38 -67.74
CA SER A 16 -67.92 -39.97 -66.69
C SER A 16 -66.50 -39.38 -66.66
N LEU A 17 -65.91 -39.14 -67.85
CA LEU A 17 -64.59 -38.50 -67.97
C LEU A 17 -64.60 -37.05 -67.47
N ILE A 18 -65.66 -36.30 -67.80
CA ILE A 18 -65.83 -34.91 -67.34
C ILE A 18 -66.00 -34.87 -65.82
N PHE A 19 -66.82 -35.75 -65.25
CA PHE A 19 -67.01 -35.82 -63.80
C PHE A 19 -65.72 -36.19 -63.05
N MET A 20 -64.98 -37.19 -63.54
CA MET A 20 -63.66 -37.56 -62.99
C MET A 20 -62.65 -36.39 -63.08
N ALA A 21 -62.66 -35.64 -64.18
CA ALA A 21 -61.83 -34.45 -64.33
C ALA A 21 -62.18 -33.37 -63.30
N PHE A 22 -63.47 -33.11 -63.03
CA PHE A 22 -63.89 -32.16 -62.00
C PHE A 22 -63.49 -32.59 -60.59
N VAL A 23 -63.64 -33.86 -60.24
CA VAL A 23 -63.21 -34.40 -58.94
C VAL A 23 -61.69 -34.27 -58.77
N LEU A 24 -60.93 -34.57 -59.83
CA LEU A 24 -59.48 -34.42 -59.83
C LEU A 24 -59.05 -32.95 -59.70
N ILE A 25 -59.72 -32.03 -60.40
CA ILE A 25 -59.46 -30.59 -60.28
C ILE A 25 -59.79 -30.11 -58.85
N ALA A 26 -60.92 -30.50 -58.28
CA ALA A 26 -61.29 -30.13 -56.91
C ALA A 26 -60.28 -30.67 -55.88
N PHE A 27 -59.81 -31.90 -56.07
CA PHE A 27 -58.75 -32.48 -55.25
C PHE A 27 -57.43 -31.71 -55.38
N LEU A 28 -57.02 -31.37 -56.60
CA LEU A 28 -55.80 -30.59 -56.84
C LEU A 28 -55.89 -29.18 -56.23
N ILE A 29 -57.05 -28.52 -56.33
CA ILE A 29 -57.28 -27.22 -55.68
C ILE A 29 -57.18 -27.35 -54.17
N GLY A 30 -57.84 -28.36 -53.56
CA GLY A 30 -57.74 -28.63 -52.14
C GLY A 30 -56.30 -28.92 -51.68
N PHE A 31 -55.56 -29.68 -52.47
CA PHE A 31 -54.14 -29.98 -52.23
C PHE A 31 -53.27 -28.73 -52.27
N VAL A 32 -53.45 -27.86 -53.28
CA VAL A 32 -52.70 -26.60 -53.41
C VAL A 32 -53.03 -25.63 -52.27
N LEU A 33 -54.31 -25.52 -51.87
CA LEU A 33 -54.73 -24.68 -50.75
C LEU A 33 -54.14 -25.18 -49.42
N SER A 34 -54.18 -26.50 -49.19
CA SER A 34 -53.59 -27.12 -47.99
C SER A 34 -52.07 -26.93 -47.95
N TRP A 35 -51.39 -27.11 -49.09
CA TRP A 35 -49.96 -26.82 -49.23
C TRP A 35 -49.61 -25.36 -48.94
N LEU A 36 -50.43 -24.41 -49.40
CA LEU A 36 -50.22 -22.98 -49.19
C LEU A 36 -50.42 -22.56 -47.74
N VAL A 37 -51.41 -23.12 -47.04
CA VAL A 37 -51.60 -22.91 -45.60
C VAL A 37 -50.44 -23.53 -44.81
N TRP A 38 -50.03 -24.75 -45.15
CA TRP A 38 -48.94 -25.44 -44.47
C TRP A 38 -47.60 -24.72 -44.65
N THR A 39 -47.31 -24.21 -45.85
CA THR A 39 -46.06 -23.45 -46.10
C THR A 39 -46.02 -22.13 -45.35
N ARG A 40 -47.15 -21.42 -45.20
CA ARG A 40 -47.24 -20.23 -44.34
C ARG A 40 -47.00 -20.56 -42.87
N GLN A 41 -47.63 -21.61 -42.37
CA GLN A 41 -47.48 -22.04 -40.99
C GLN A 41 -46.07 -22.54 -40.68
N ALA A 42 -45.47 -23.32 -41.59
CA ALA A 42 -44.10 -23.79 -41.47
C ALA A 42 -43.09 -22.64 -41.45
N ARG A 43 -43.33 -21.55 -42.19
CA ARG A 43 -42.49 -20.34 -42.10
C ARG A 43 -42.60 -19.68 -40.73
N LYS A 44 -43.82 -19.55 -40.19
CA LYS A 44 -44.04 -18.99 -38.85
C LYS A 44 -43.32 -19.81 -37.78
N TRP A 45 -43.50 -21.13 -37.77
CA TRP A 45 -42.83 -22.01 -36.81
C TRP A 45 -41.31 -22.03 -36.96
N ARG A 46 -40.78 -21.89 -38.18
CA ARG A 46 -39.32 -21.75 -38.37
C ARG A 46 -38.79 -20.46 -37.77
N LEU A 47 -39.51 -19.34 -37.90
CA LEU A 47 -39.13 -18.07 -37.30
C LEU A 47 -39.17 -18.15 -35.77
N GLU A 48 -40.24 -18.70 -35.19
CA GLU A 48 -40.36 -18.93 -33.74
C GLU A 48 -39.26 -19.88 -33.22
N ALA A 49 -38.92 -20.94 -33.98
CA ALA A 49 -37.84 -21.86 -33.63
C ALA A 49 -36.45 -21.20 -33.74
N GLN A 50 -36.25 -20.29 -34.70
CA GLN A 50 -35.01 -19.52 -34.80
C GLN A 50 -34.89 -18.50 -33.67
N GLN A 51 -35.97 -17.80 -33.33
CA GLN A 51 -36.01 -16.86 -32.22
C GLN A 51 -35.72 -17.55 -30.89
N SER A 52 -36.46 -18.61 -30.55
CA SER A 52 -36.22 -19.37 -29.32
C SER A 52 -34.82 -19.98 -29.25
N LYS A 53 -34.24 -20.41 -30.37
CA LYS A 53 -32.84 -20.87 -30.41
C LYS A 53 -31.85 -19.73 -30.19
N ALA A 54 -32.12 -18.53 -30.70
CA ALA A 54 -31.30 -17.35 -30.46
C ALA A 54 -31.39 -16.91 -29.00
N GLU A 55 -32.58 -16.91 -28.40
CA GLU A 55 -32.80 -16.65 -26.97
C GLU A 55 -32.06 -17.66 -26.09
N LEU A 56 -32.13 -18.95 -26.40
CA LEU A 56 -31.38 -20.00 -25.69
C LEU A 56 -29.87 -19.75 -25.73
N LYS A 57 -29.35 -19.34 -26.89
CA LYS A 57 -27.93 -19.03 -27.05
C LYS A 57 -27.54 -17.78 -26.26
N ALA A 58 -28.38 -16.74 -26.26
CA ALA A 58 -28.16 -15.52 -25.49
C ALA A 58 -28.16 -15.81 -23.99
N LEU A 59 -29.17 -16.55 -23.50
CA LEU A 59 -29.28 -16.92 -22.09
C LEU A 59 -28.12 -17.82 -21.64
N GLN A 60 -27.63 -18.70 -22.52
CA GLN A 60 -26.44 -19.50 -22.25
C GLN A 60 -25.18 -18.64 -22.14
N ALA A 61 -25.04 -17.60 -22.96
CA ALA A 61 -23.93 -16.65 -22.87
C ALA A 61 -24.01 -15.81 -21.59
N GLU A 62 -25.20 -15.32 -21.22
CA GLU A 62 -25.44 -14.62 -19.95
C GLU A 62 -25.09 -15.52 -18.76
N TYR A 63 -25.52 -16.78 -18.77
CA TYR A 63 -25.18 -17.74 -17.73
C TYR A 63 -23.66 -17.95 -17.59
N GLN A 64 -22.92 -18.07 -18.70
CA GLN A 64 -21.46 -18.18 -18.64
C GLN A 64 -20.83 -16.90 -18.09
N SER A 65 -21.28 -15.73 -18.55
CA SER A 65 -20.77 -14.45 -18.02
C SER A 65 -21.01 -14.29 -16.52
N PHE A 66 -22.18 -14.72 -16.03
CA PHE A 66 -22.49 -14.69 -14.60
C PHE A 66 -21.63 -15.68 -13.81
N LYS A 67 -21.39 -16.87 -14.37
CA LYS A 67 -20.51 -17.88 -13.77
C LYS A 67 -19.07 -17.38 -13.66
N ASP A 68 -18.57 -16.74 -14.71
CA ASP A 68 -17.22 -16.17 -14.72
C ASP A 68 -17.10 -15.03 -13.70
N GLN A 69 -18.10 -14.15 -13.61
CA GLN A 69 -18.16 -13.11 -12.58
C GLN A 69 -18.19 -13.68 -11.16
N PHE A 70 -18.93 -14.76 -10.93
CA PHE A 70 -18.96 -15.42 -9.64
C PHE A 70 -17.59 -15.99 -9.28
N SER A 71 -16.92 -16.64 -10.23
CA SER A 71 -15.58 -17.19 -10.01
C SER A 71 -14.54 -16.10 -9.70
N LEU A 72 -14.64 -14.94 -10.36
CA LEU A 72 -13.77 -13.79 -10.10
C LEU A 72 -14.03 -13.22 -8.70
N ARG A 73 -15.30 -13.03 -8.33
CA ARG A 73 -15.66 -12.57 -6.97
C ARG A 73 -15.20 -13.53 -5.89
N GLU A 74 -15.30 -14.84 -6.14
CA GLU A 74 -14.82 -15.85 -5.20
C GLU A 74 -13.30 -15.73 -5.01
N ALA A 75 -12.53 -15.54 -6.08
CA ALA A 75 -11.10 -15.29 -6.01
C ALA A 75 -10.76 -13.99 -5.26
N ASP A 76 -11.49 -12.90 -5.52
CA ASP A 76 -11.31 -11.62 -4.83
C ASP A 76 -11.58 -11.75 -3.32
N ILE A 77 -12.62 -12.49 -2.94
CA ILE A 77 -12.94 -12.76 -1.52
C ILE A 77 -11.80 -13.55 -0.87
N GLN A 78 -11.26 -14.57 -1.53
CA GLN A 78 -10.12 -15.33 -1.02
C GLN A 78 -8.88 -14.45 -0.83
N HIS A 79 -8.58 -13.60 -1.80
CA HIS A 79 -7.46 -12.65 -1.70
C HIS A 79 -7.65 -11.68 -0.53
N ALA A 80 -8.85 -11.10 -0.39
CA ALA A 80 -9.18 -10.21 0.72
C ALA A 80 -9.09 -10.91 2.08
N GLN A 81 -9.46 -12.19 2.18
CA GLN A 81 -9.30 -12.99 3.39
C GLN A 81 -7.83 -13.20 3.76
N VAL A 82 -6.97 -13.52 2.78
CA VAL A 82 -5.52 -13.66 3.01
C VAL A 82 -4.91 -12.33 3.46
N GLU A 83 -5.24 -11.23 2.81
CA GLU A 83 -4.78 -9.90 3.22
C GLU A 83 -5.23 -9.54 4.65
N ALA A 84 -6.49 -9.84 5.00
CA ALA A 84 -7.02 -9.57 6.33
C ALA A 84 -6.27 -10.38 7.41
N GLU A 85 -5.97 -11.65 7.15
CA GLU A 85 -5.16 -12.49 8.03
C GLU A 85 -3.71 -11.98 8.15
N GLU A 86 -3.09 -11.52 7.06
CA GLU A 86 -1.78 -10.89 7.12
C GLU A 86 -1.80 -9.60 7.94
N ARG A 87 -2.79 -8.73 7.73
CA ARG A 87 -2.95 -7.48 8.51
C ARG A 87 -3.13 -7.80 9.99
N LYS A 88 -3.91 -8.84 10.32
CA LYS A 88 -4.09 -9.32 11.70
C LYS A 88 -2.77 -9.82 12.31
N ARG A 89 -1.97 -10.58 11.57
CA ARG A 89 -0.63 -11.00 12.03
C ARG A 89 0.30 -9.82 12.27
N ARG A 90 0.31 -8.82 11.38
CA ARG A 90 1.10 -7.59 11.56
C ARG A 90 0.66 -6.81 12.80
N MET A 91 -0.64 -6.71 13.04
CA MET A 91 -1.19 -6.06 14.24
C MET A 91 -0.75 -6.79 15.52
N LEU A 92 -0.85 -8.13 15.55
CA LEU A 92 -0.40 -8.92 16.69
C LEU A 92 1.10 -8.76 16.95
N GLY A 93 1.93 -8.79 15.90
CA GLY A 93 3.37 -8.54 16.03
C GLY A 93 3.66 -7.13 16.57
N ALA A 94 2.98 -6.10 16.06
CA ALA A 94 3.12 -4.74 16.57
C ALA A 94 2.67 -4.60 18.04
N GLN A 95 1.67 -5.36 18.47
CA GLN A 95 1.21 -5.39 19.86
C GLN A 95 2.25 -6.05 20.79
N GLU A 96 2.89 -7.13 20.33
CA GLU A 96 4.01 -7.77 21.05
C GLU A 96 5.24 -6.87 21.13
N ASP A 97 5.58 -6.18 20.04
CA ASP A 97 6.67 -5.20 20.02
C ASP A 97 6.38 -4.04 20.98
N ARG A 98 5.14 -3.54 21.00
CA ARG A 98 4.71 -2.50 21.94
C ARG A 98 4.83 -2.96 23.39
N SER A 99 4.44 -4.18 23.72
CA SER A 99 4.54 -4.71 25.08
C SER A 99 6.00 -4.89 25.51
N ARG A 100 6.87 -5.33 24.59
CA ARG A 100 8.32 -5.42 24.82
C ARG A 100 8.92 -4.04 25.10
N ILE A 101 8.65 -3.05 24.25
CA ILE A 101 9.15 -1.68 24.43
C ILE A 101 8.63 -1.07 25.74
N ALA A 102 7.38 -1.33 26.10
CA ALA A 102 6.82 -0.86 27.38
C ALA A 102 7.56 -1.45 28.59
N ALA A 103 7.93 -2.74 28.54
CA ALA A 103 8.71 -3.38 29.59
C ALA A 103 10.14 -2.82 29.68
N GLU A 104 10.81 -2.61 28.54
CA GLU A 104 12.14 -1.98 28.48
C GLU A 104 12.11 -0.54 29.04
N LEU A 105 11.04 0.21 28.77
CA LEU A 105 10.85 1.55 29.32
C LEU A 105 10.66 1.54 30.84
N GLU A 106 9.89 0.57 31.37
CA GLU A 106 9.69 0.41 32.81
C GLU A 106 11.00 0.04 33.52
N GLU A 107 11.81 -0.85 32.92
CA GLU A 107 13.14 -1.19 33.44
C GLU A 107 14.08 0.02 33.45
N ALA A 108 14.12 0.79 32.36
CA ALA A 108 14.92 2.01 32.28
C ALA A 108 14.51 3.05 33.34
N HIS A 109 13.20 3.21 33.60
CA HIS A 109 12.71 4.08 34.67
C HIS A 109 13.13 3.58 36.05
N ALA A 110 13.10 2.27 36.30
CA ALA A 110 13.56 1.69 37.56
C ALA A 110 15.06 1.89 37.78
N GLU A 111 15.87 1.78 36.71
CA GLU A 111 17.31 2.06 36.77
C GLU A 111 17.58 3.53 37.07
N LEU A 112 16.84 4.45 36.41
CA LEU A 112 16.96 5.88 36.65
C LEU A 112 16.64 6.24 38.11
N ALA A 113 15.59 5.65 38.69
CA ALA A 113 15.24 5.83 40.09
C ALA A 113 16.33 5.32 41.06
N ARG A 114 16.97 4.19 40.73
CA ARG A 114 18.11 3.67 41.51
C ARG A 114 19.31 4.60 41.43
N LEU A 115 19.65 5.08 40.24
CA LEU A 115 20.75 6.03 40.05
C LEU A 115 20.50 7.33 40.82
N GLN A 116 19.28 7.89 40.77
CA GLN A 116 18.90 9.06 41.56
C GLN A 116 19.05 8.82 43.07
N SER A 117 18.62 7.66 43.56
CA SER A 117 18.79 7.29 44.97
C SER A 117 20.28 7.17 45.36
N SER A 118 21.10 6.64 44.45
CA SER A 118 22.55 6.55 44.66
C SER A 118 23.21 7.92 44.68
N VAL A 119 22.82 8.83 43.79
CA VAL A 119 23.33 10.21 43.76
C VAL A 119 22.95 10.92 45.06
N ALA A 120 21.71 10.79 45.52
CA ALA A 120 21.28 11.38 46.79
C ALA A 120 22.10 10.86 47.99
N ALA A 121 22.37 9.56 48.04
CA ALA A 121 23.21 8.97 49.09
C ALA A 121 24.66 9.46 49.04
N GLN A 122 25.23 9.60 47.83
CA GLN A 122 26.56 10.17 47.65
C GLN A 122 26.62 11.63 48.11
N GLN A 123 25.58 12.42 47.85
CA GLN A 123 25.51 13.82 48.25
C GLN A 123 25.50 14.00 49.78
N VAL A 124 24.75 13.16 50.50
CA VAL A 124 24.81 13.12 51.98
C VAL A 124 26.21 12.75 52.47
N THR A 125 26.88 11.81 51.80
CA THR A 125 28.26 11.42 52.17
C THR A 125 29.24 12.57 51.93
N ILE A 126 29.06 13.35 50.86
CA ILE A 126 29.87 14.53 50.56
C ILE A 126 29.66 15.61 51.63
N GLU A 127 28.42 15.86 52.05
CA GLU A 127 28.12 16.80 53.13
C GLU A 127 28.78 16.40 54.46
N ASP A 128 28.65 15.13 54.87
CA ASP A 128 29.30 14.60 56.08
C ASP A 128 30.83 14.73 56.03
N LEU A 129 31.45 14.41 54.89
CA LEU A 129 32.89 14.59 54.70
C LEU A 129 33.30 16.07 54.78
N ASN A 130 32.47 16.98 54.26
CA ASN A 130 32.73 18.41 54.31
C ASN A 130 32.67 18.95 55.76
N ASP A 131 31.70 18.50 56.55
CA ASP A 131 31.58 18.83 57.98
C ASP A 131 32.78 18.30 58.79
N GLN A 132 33.23 17.07 58.48
CA GLN A 132 34.45 16.51 59.08
C GLN A 132 35.70 17.34 58.75
N ILE A 133 35.86 17.76 57.49
CA ILE A 133 36.95 18.63 57.06
C ILE A 133 36.90 19.97 57.80
N LEU A 134 35.72 20.56 57.93
CA LEU A 134 35.53 21.81 58.68
C LEU A 134 35.95 21.64 60.15
N GLY A 135 35.51 20.56 60.80
CA GLY A 135 35.86 20.25 62.19
C GLY A 135 37.36 20.04 62.39
N LEU A 136 38.01 19.29 61.49
CA LEU A 136 39.47 19.09 61.51
C LEU A 136 40.23 20.41 61.30
N ARG A 137 39.74 21.29 60.42
CA ARG A 137 40.34 22.59 60.15
C ARG A 137 40.29 23.48 61.40
N THR A 138 39.12 23.60 62.03
CA THR A 138 38.95 24.36 63.28
C THR A 138 39.87 23.83 64.38
N LYS A 139 39.97 22.50 64.53
CA LYS A 139 40.85 21.88 65.53
C LYS A 139 42.33 22.15 65.24
N ASN A 140 42.74 22.13 63.98
CA ASN A 140 44.11 22.52 63.61
C ASN A 140 44.36 24.00 63.88
N GLU A 141 43.43 24.90 63.56
CA GLU A 141 43.56 26.32 63.87
C GLU A 141 43.69 26.58 65.39
N THR A 142 42.91 25.89 66.22
CA THR A 142 43.04 25.98 67.68
C THR A 142 44.37 25.43 68.18
N LEU A 143 44.84 24.29 67.65
CA LEU A 143 46.13 23.71 68.04
C LEU A 143 47.30 24.61 67.62
N VAL A 144 47.21 25.24 66.44
CA VAL A 144 48.20 26.23 65.99
C VAL A 144 48.20 27.44 66.93
N ALA A 145 47.03 27.96 67.30
CA ALA A 145 46.91 29.07 68.25
C ALA A 145 47.47 28.72 69.64
N GLU A 146 47.13 27.54 70.19
CA GLU A 146 47.68 27.04 71.46
C GLU A 146 49.21 26.87 71.39
N SER A 147 49.74 26.38 70.25
CA SER A 147 51.20 26.27 70.06
C SER A 147 51.89 27.64 70.03
N MET A 148 51.24 28.67 69.46
CA MET A 148 51.77 30.04 69.45
C MET A 148 51.74 30.67 70.84
N GLU A 149 50.72 30.38 71.65
CA GLU A 149 50.60 30.85 73.04
C GLU A 149 51.61 30.16 73.98
N THR A 150 51.98 28.90 73.68
CA THR A 150 53.01 28.14 74.42
C THR A 150 54.45 28.57 74.05
N THR A 151 54.64 29.25 72.92
CA THR A 151 55.96 29.71 72.44
C THR A 151 56.41 31.03 73.10
N ASP A 152 55.50 31.79 73.70
CA ASP A 152 55.81 33.04 74.43
C ASP A 152 56.25 32.82 75.90
N GLN A 153 56.34 31.57 76.38
CA GLN A 153 56.75 31.24 77.76
C GLN A 153 57.95 30.29 77.90
N VAL A 154 58.69 30.00 76.84
CA VAL A 154 59.84 29.07 76.92
C VAL A 154 61.10 29.72 76.35
N ASP A 155 61.73 30.58 77.15
CA ASP A 155 63.19 30.66 77.17
C ASP A 155 63.72 29.37 77.83
N GLU A 156 64.66 28.72 77.15
CA GLU A 156 65.50 27.63 77.68
C GLU A 156 64.82 26.26 77.88
N ILE A 157 64.53 25.57 76.77
CA ILE A 157 64.52 24.09 76.75
C ILE A 157 65.31 23.61 75.53
N ASP A 158 66.35 22.83 75.80
CA ASP A 158 67.09 22.01 74.84
C ASP A 158 66.12 21.03 74.15
N LEU A 159 65.75 21.34 72.91
CA LEU A 159 64.79 20.58 72.12
C LEU A 159 65.55 19.77 71.08
N GLN A 160 65.54 18.45 71.24
CA GLN A 160 65.58 17.53 70.10
C GLN A 160 64.14 17.35 69.58
N PRO A 161 63.85 17.65 68.31
CA PRO A 161 62.68 17.04 67.68
C PRO A 161 62.97 16.71 66.22
N ILE A 162 63.26 15.45 65.88
CA ILE A 162 63.48 15.11 64.45
C ILE A 162 62.56 14.01 63.90
N ASP A 163 62.03 13.08 64.69
CA ASP A 163 61.20 12.02 64.07
C ASP A 163 59.70 12.37 64.01
N ALA A 164 59.14 12.97 65.07
CA ALA A 164 57.70 13.29 65.12
C ALA A 164 57.26 14.42 64.16
N VAL A 165 58.13 15.41 63.93
CA VAL A 165 57.84 16.53 63.02
C VAL A 165 57.91 16.08 61.56
N ALA A 166 58.88 15.22 61.21
CA ALA A 166 58.99 14.65 59.87
C ALA A 166 57.80 13.73 59.54
N GLU A 167 57.33 12.95 60.52
CA GLU A 167 56.14 12.09 60.38
C GLU A 167 54.85 12.91 60.26
N MET A 168 54.73 14.02 61.00
CA MET A 168 53.62 14.97 60.89
C MET A 168 53.61 15.68 59.53
N GLN A 169 54.77 16.03 58.99
CA GLN A 169 54.88 16.72 57.70
C GLN A 169 54.60 15.76 56.52
N SER A 170 54.99 14.49 56.66
CA SER A 170 54.64 13.41 55.73
C SER A 170 53.12 13.16 55.70
N THR A 171 52.49 13.03 56.87
CA THR A 171 51.04 12.83 56.97
C THR A 171 50.25 14.04 56.46
N PHE A 172 50.73 15.26 56.69
CA PHE A 172 50.16 16.48 56.13
C PHE A 172 50.22 16.50 54.59
N ASN A 173 51.37 16.18 54.00
CA ASN A 173 51.53 16.12 52.55
C ASN A 173 50.64 15.03 51.93
N ALA A 174 50.49 13.88 52.59
CA ALA A 174 49.58 12.82 52.17
C ALA A 174 48.10 13.25 52.25
N ALA A 175 47.73 14.02 53.28
CA ALA A 175 46.39 14.59 53.40
C ALA A 175 46.10 15.61 52.28
N LEU A 176 47.08 16.45 51.94
CA LEU A 176 46.96 17.44 50.87
C LEU A 176 46.77 16.78 49.50
N GLN A 177 47.48 15.68 49.23
CA GLN A 177 47.29 14.89 48.01
C GLN A 177 45.91 14.24 47.94
N ARG A 178 45.39 13.74 49.07
CA ARG A 178 44.02 13.19 49.13
C ARG A 178 42.97 14.26 48.89
N LEU A 179 43.16 15.46 49.43
CA LEU A 179 42.27 16.60 49.20
C LEU A 179 42.19 16.96 47.71
N ASN A 180 43.35 17.14 47.06
CA ASN A 180 43.41 17.46 45.64
C ASN A 180 42.75 16.35 44.77
N ALA A 181 42.92 15.08 45.15
CA ALA A 181 42.28 13.96 44.47
C ALA A 181 40.76 13.92 44.65
N ILE A 182 40.24 14.39 45.79
CA ILE A 182 38.81 14.52 46.05
C ILE A 182 38.23 15.69 45.25
N GLU A 183 38.89 16.84 45.24
CA GLU A 183 38.47 18.01 44.45
C GLU A 183 38.38 17.69 42.95
N GLU A 184 39.34 16.94 42.42
CA GLU A 184 39.34 16.52 41.02
C GLU A 184 38.19 15.55 40.70
N LYS A 185 37.84 14.66 41.64
CA LYS A 185 36.67 13.77 41.50
C LYS A 185 35.37 14.55 41.56
N LEU A 186 35.28 15.55 42.43
CA LEU A 186 34.11 16.41 42.58
C LEU A 186 33.81 17.17 41.28
N ARG A 187 34.84 17.77 40.67
CA ARG A 187 34.72 18.43 39.36
C ARG A 187 34.23 17.48 38.27
N ARG A 188 34.71 16.23 38.28
CA ARG A 188 34.33 15.23 37.28
C ARG A 188 32.86 14.84 37.41
N ILE A 189 32.40 14.63 38.64
CA ILE A 189 30.99 14.33 38.95
C ILE A 189 30.08 15.52 38.58
N GLU A 190 30.52 16.76 38.84
CA GLU A 190 29.76 17.95 38.42
C GLU A 190 29.59 18.02 36.90
N THR A 191 30.66 17.73 36.14
CA THR A 191 30.56 17.70 34.67
C THR A 191 29.66 16.59 34.15
N GLU A 192 29.69 15.40 34.75
CA GLU A 192 28.81 14.28 34.38
C GLU A 192 27.35 14.56 34.74
N ASN A 193 27.10 15.23 35.87
CA ASN A 193 25.75 15.62 36.27
C ASN A 193 25.14 16.65 35.31
N GLU A 194 25.91 17.63 34.85
CA GLU A 194 25.43 18.59 33.85
C GLU A 194 25.19 17.92 32.47
N ASP A 195 26.03 16.96 32.06
CA ASP A 195 25.78 16.16 30.85
C ASP A 195 24.49 15.34 30.97
N LEU A 196 24.31 14.62 32.08
CA LEU A 196 23.10 13.84 32.34
C LEU A 196 21.84 14.72 32.37
N LYS A 197 21.93 15.90 32.98
CA LYS A 197 20.82 16.87 33.03
C LYS A 197 20.45 17.37 31.63
N ASN A 198 21.44 17.61 30.77
CA ASN A 198 21.20 17.96 29.37
C ASN A 198 20.58 16.80 28.59
N ARG A 199 21.04 15.56 28.80
CA ARG A 199 20.48 14.36 28.17
C ARG A 199 19.04 14.11 28.60
N VAL A 200 18.73 14.31 29.87
CA VAL A 200 17.36 14.24 30.41
C VAL A 200 16.48 15.34 29.82
N ALA A 201 16.98 16.57 29.70
CA ALA A 201 16.24 17.66 29.07
C ALA A 201 15.95 17.39 27.59
N VAL A 202 16.90 16.80 26.85
CA VAL A 202 16.72 16.39 25.44
C VAL A 202 15.69 15.25 25.34
N ALA A 203 15.72 14.26 26.24
CA ALA A 203 14.74 13.18 26.28
C ALA A 203 13.34 13.67 26.68
N GLN A 204 13.23 14.61 27.62
CA GLN A 204 11.98 15.24 28.05
C GLN A 204 11.42 16.25 27.04
N ALA A 205 12.25 16.75 26.13
CA ALA A 205 11.83 17.57 24.98
C ALA A 205 11.36 16.74 23.76
N ALA A 206 11.40 15.41 23.85
CA ALA A 206 10.84 14.49 22.86
C ALA A 206 9.33 14.13 22.97
N PRO A 207 8.40 14.91 23.55
CA PRO A 207 6.97 14.61 23.50
C PRO A 207 6.30 15.47 22.43
N ARG A 208 6.47 15.11 21.16
CA ARG A 208 5.56 15.55 20.08
C ARG A 208 5.08 14.42 19.16
N SER A 209 5.71 13.25 19.20
CA SER A 209 5.25 12.10 18.41
C SER A 209 4.29 11.18 19.16
N LEU A 210 4.34 11.08 20.50
CA LEU A 210 3.42 10.19 21.23
C LEU A 210 2.00 10.79 21.37
N ALA A 211 1.88 12.06 21.73
CA ALA A 211 0.57 12.73 21.85
C ALA A 211 -0.15 12.89 20.50
N ALA A 212 0.61 13.02 19.39
CA ALA A 212 0.05 13.04 18.04
C ALA A 212 -0.43 11.65 17.58
N VAL A 213 0.18 10.57 18.09
CA VAL A 213 -0.26 9.20 17.83
C VAL A 213 -1.46 8.84 18.70
N GLU A 214 -1.54 9.34 19.93
CA GLU A 214 -2.67 9.08 20.84
C GLU A 214 -3.94 9.84 20.39
N GLN A 215 -3.81 11.05 19.84
CA GLN A 215 -4.92 11.78 19.22
C GLN A 215 -5.46 11.15 17.92
N LEU A 216 -4.68 10.31 17.24
CA LEU A 216 -5.14 9.58 16.05
C LEU A 216 -6.04 8.38 16.38
N PHE A 217 -6.06 7.92 17.63
CA PHE A 217 -6.84 6.75 18.06
C PHE A 217 -8.01 7.07 19.01
N ASP A 218 -8.14 8.33 19.44
CA ASP A 218 -9.22 8.79 20.33
C ASP A 218 -10.28 9.63 19.59
N THR A 219 -10.22 9.68 18.26
CA THR A 219 -11.40 10.08 17.47
C THR A 219 -12.36 8.90 17.53
N GLU A 220 -13.32 9.01 18.44
CA GLU A 220 -14.61 8.33 18.36
C GLU A 220 -15.01 8.34 16.88
N VAL A 221 -14.98 7.17 16.22
CA VAL A 221 -15.53 7.04 14.87
C VAL A 221 -17.03 7.28 15.07
N GLU A 222 -17.44 8.54 15.02
CA GLU A 222 -18.80 8.90 14.69
C GLU A 222 -19.07 8.11 13.41
N GLU A 223 -20.02 7.18 13.48
CA GLU A 223 -20.61 6.57 12.30
C GLU A 223 -21.26 7.72 11.52
N GLU A 224 -20.46 8.45 10.76
CA GLU A 224 -20.93 9.39 9.75
C GLU A 224 -21.85 8.56 8.85
N ASP A 225 -23.13 8.92 8.86
CA ASP A 225 -24.19 8.25 8.12
C ASP A 225 -23.71 8.02 6.69
N GLU A 226 -23.48 6.76 6.31
CA GLU A 226 -22.83 6.39 5.04
C GLU A 226 -23.60 6.98 3.84
N GLU A 227 -24.92 7.15 4.00
CA GLU A 227 -25.78 7.84 3.04
C GLU A 227 -25.44 9.32 2.89
N ALA A 228 -25.11 10.02 3.99
CA ALA A 228 -24.73 11.44 3.97
C ALA A 228 -23.38 11.66 3.28
N ILE A 229 -22.39 10.78 3.51
CA ILE A 229 -21.09 10.83 2.83
C ILE A 229 -21.26 10.66 1.32
N VAL A 230 -22.06 9.67 0.91
CA VAL A 230 -22.32 9.39 -0.51
C VAL A 230 -23.05 10.55 -1.17
N GLN A 231 -24.03 11.13 -0.47
CA GLN A 231 -24.79 12.27 -0.99
C GLN A 231 -23.90 13.51 -1.16
N GLN A 232 -23.07 13.82 -0.16
CA GLN A 232 -22.11 14.93 -0.23
C GLN A 232 -21.14 14.75 -1.40
N ALA A 233 -20.62 13.54 -1.59
CA ALA A 233 -19.71 13.24 -2.69
C ALA A 233 -20.38 13.42 -4.07
N ARG A 234 -21.65 13.02 -4.21
CA ARG A 234 -22.44 13.24 -5.44
C ARG A 234 -22.66 14.72 -5.72
N GLU A 235 -23.00 15.50 -4.71
CA GLU A 235 -23.21 16.95 -4.84
C GLU A 235 -21.92 17.66 -5.26
N TYR A 236 -20.79 17.26 -4.67
CA TYR A 236 -19.48 17.78 -5.05
C TYR A 236 -19.18 17.50 -6.53
N LEU A 237 -19.32 16.25 -6.97
CA LEU A 237 -19.10 15.88 -8.38
C LEU A 237 -20.03 16.64 -9.32
N GLN A 238 -21.30 16.79 -8.95
CA GLN A 238 -22.27 17.52 -9.76
C GLN A 238 -21.92 19.01 -9.89
N SER A 239 -21.35 19.62 -8.85
CA SER A 239 -20.84 21.01 -8.90
C SER A 239 -19.56 21.16 -9.73
N ALA A 240 -18.74 20.10 -9.79
CA ALA A 240 -17.52 20.06 -10.58
C ALA A 240 -17.79 19.90 -12.08
N ILE A 241 -18.92 19.28 -12.45
CA ILE A 241 -19.37 19.18 -13.85
C ILE A 241 -19.78 20.56 -14.38
N GLY A 242 -19.16 20.99 -15.46
CA GLY A 242 -19.29 22.32 -16.07
C GLY A 242 -18.28 23.34 -15.57
N SER A 243 -17.52 23.06 -14.51
CA SER A 243 -16.47 23.93 -13.99
C SER A 243 -15.08 23.31 -14.14
N MET A 244 -14.86 22.13 -13.54
CA MET A 244 -13.58 21.38 -13.57
C MET A 244 -13.63 20.22 -14.57
N ILE A 245 -14.79 19.58 -14.69
CA ILE A 245 -15.06 18.50 -15.63
C ILE A 245 -15.95 19.05 -16.76
N PRO A 246 -15.71 18.75 -18.04
CA PRO A 246 -16.61 19.16 -19.13
C PRO A 246 -18.05 18.69 -18.90
N ALA A 247 -19.02 19.52 -19.27
CA ALA A 247 -20.42 19.14 -19.22
C ALA A 247 -20.77 18.27 -20.43
N ALA A 248 -21.32 17.08 -20.18
CA ALA A 248 -21.85 16.20 -21.21
C ALA A 248 -23.27 15.75 -20.83
N VAL A 249 -24.05 15.35 -21.84
CA VAL A 249 -25.40 14.82 -21.65
C VAL A 249 -25.46 13.36 -22.09
N GLU A 250 -26.44 12.60 -21.59
CA GLU A 250 -26.59 11.17 -21.88
C GLU A 250 -26.64 10.86 -23.40
N ALA A 251 -27.14 11.78 -24.22
CA ALA A 251 -27.17 11.63 -25.68
C ALA A 251 -25.77 11.58 -26.34
N GLN A 252 -24.74 12.03 -25.62
CA GLN A 252 -23.33 12.05 -26.05
C GLN A 252 -22.51 10.93 -25.41
N LYS A 253 -23.16 9.95 -24.76
CA LYS A 253 -22.43 8.93 -24.01
C LYS A 253 -21.47 8.13 -24.89
N ASP A 254 -20.28 7.93 -24.36
CA ASP A 254 -19.30 6.98 -24.88
C ASP A 254 -19.57 5.59 -24.29
N ASP A 255 -18.95 4.56 -24.86
CA ASP A 255 -18.99 3.21 -24.30
C ASP A 255 -17.92 3.09 -23.20
N LEU A 256 -18.26 3.46 -21.97
CA LEU A 256 -17.29 3.50 -20.88
C LEU A 256 -16.73 2.11 -20.54
N GLN A 257 -17.38 1.04 -21.00
CA GLN A 257 -16.90 -0.34 -20.84
C GLN A 257 -15.64 -0.63 -21.66
N GLN A 258 -15.26 0.24 -22.59
CA GLN A 258 -13.97 0.18 -23.29
C GLN A 258 -12.78 0.49 -22.36
N ILE A 259 -13.03 1.09 -21.19
CA ILE A 259 -12.02 1.30 -20.16
C ILE A 259 -11.95 0.05 -19.28
N HIS A 260 -10.78 -0.58 -19.23
CA HIS A 260 -10.53 -1.73 -18.37
C HIS A 260 -10.84 -1.42 -16.90
N GLY A 261 -11.60 -2.31 -16.27
CA GLY A 261 -12.07 -2.15 -14.89
C GLY A 261 -13.47 -1.52 -14.79
N ILE A 262 -14.01 -0.94 -15.88
CA ILE A 262 -15.39 -0.45 -15.95
C ILE A 262 -16.28 -1.51 -16.61
N GLY A 263 -17.07 -2.21 -15.79
CA GLY A 263 -18.12 -3.11 -16.28
C GLY A 263 -19.49 -2.42 -16.41
N PRO A 264 -20.52 -3.11 -16.94
CA PRO A 264 -21.87 -2.55 -17.12
C PRO A 264 -22.47 -1.93 -15.85
N PHE A 265 -22.16 -2.49 -14.69
CA PHE A 265 -22.59 -1.96 -13.40
C PHE A 265 -21.94 -0.60 -13.10
N LEU A 266 -20.62 -0.50 -13.29
CA LEU A 266 -19.86 0.71 -12.98
C LEU A 266 -20.18 1.82 -13.98
N GLU A 267 -20.33 1.50 -15.25
CA GLU A 267 -20.82 2.44 -16.25
C GLU A 267 -22.17 3.04 -15.83
N LYS A 268 -23.10 2.20 -15.34
CA LYS A 268 -24.39 2.67 -14.84
C LYS A 268 -24.27 3.59 -13.61
N GLN A 269 -23.31 3.33 -12.72
CA GLN A 269 -23.03 4.20 -11.58
C GLN A 269 -22.38 5.52 -12.02
N LEU A 270 -21.47 5.50 -13.00
CA LEU A 270 -20.87 6.71 -13.58
C LEU A 270 -21.94 7.59 -14.24
N HIS A 271 -22.86 6.98 -14.98
CA HIS A 271 -23.99 7.67 -15.59
C HIS A 271 -24.94 8.27 -14.55
N SER A 272 -25.11 7.64 -13.38
CA SER A 272 -25.98 8.16 -12.32
C SER A 272 -25.41 9.40 -11.64
N VAL A 273 -24.08 9.58 -11.68
CA VAL A 273 -23.38 10.77 -11.18
C VAL A 273 -23.11 11.82 -12.27
N GLY A 274 -23.57 11.60 -13.50
CA GLY A 274 -23.48 12.57 -14.60
C GLY A 274 -22.20 12.49 -15.45
N LEU A 275 -21.42 11.42 -15.32
CA LEU A 275 -20.24 11.15 -16.14
C LEU A 275 -20.62 10.19 -17.27
N TYR A 276 -20.59 10.64 -18.51
CA TYR A 276 -21.05 9.89 -19.68
C TYR A 276 -19.96 9.64 -20.74
N THR A 277 -18.86 10.39 -20.69
CA THR A 277 -17.88 10.44 -21.79
C THR A 277 -16.46 10.15 -21.31
N TYR A 278 -15.61 9.68 -22.23
CA TYR A 278 -14.18 9.53 -22.03
C TYR A 278 -13.51 10.86 -21.70
N GLU A 279 -13.98 11.95 -22.32
CA GLU A 279 -13.46 13.30 -22.06
C GLU A 279 -13.57 13.64 -20.58
N GLN A 280 -14.75 13.40 -19.98
CA GLN A 280 -14.98 13.69 -18.57
C GLN A 280 -14.08 12.87 -17.64
N ILE A 281 -13.94 11.56 -17.90
CA ILE A 281 -13.08 10.68 -17.09
C ILE A 281 -11.60 11.07 -17.23
N SER A 282 -11.17 11.53 -18.41
CA SER A 282 -9.79 11.96 -18.66
C SER A 282 -9.34 13.20 -17.88
N LYS A 283 -10.30 13.95 -17.31
CA LYS A 283 -10.10 15.19 -16.55
C LYS A 283 -10.22 15.01 -15.03
N LEU A 284 -10.47 13.80 -14.55
CA LEU A 284 -10.52 13.53 -13.11
C LEU A 284 -9.12 13.73 -12.50
N ASP A 285 -9.06 14.57 -11.48
CA ASP A 285 -7.89 14.74 -10.62
C ASP A 285 -8.02 13.89 -9.34
N GLU A 286 -7.00 13.89 -8.48
CA GLU A 286 -6.96 13.06 -7.27
C GLU A 286 -8.15 13.31 -6.34
N THR A 287 -8.58 14.57 -6.20
CA THR A 287 -9.74 14.95 -5.39
C THR A 287 -11.04 14.43 -6.00
N LEU A 288 -11.22 14.58 -7.31
CA LEU A 288 -12.40 14.08 -8.01
C LEU A 288 -12.47 12.56 -8.02
N ILE A 289 -11.33 11.87 -8.12
CA ILE A 289 -11.24 10.41 -8.01
C ILE A 289 -11.70 9.95 -6.62
N GLU A 290 -11.29 10.63 -5.55
CA GLU A 290 -11.70 10.29 -4.19
C GLU A 290 -13.21 10.46 -4.00
N GLN A 291 -13.76 11.59 -4.45
CA GLN A 291 -15.19 11.88 -4.38
C GLN A 291 -16.00 10.91 -5.26
N LEU A 292 -15.48 10.58 -6.44
CA LEU A 292 -16.07 9.58 -7.31
C LEU A 292 -16.14 8.22 -6.64
N THR A 293 -15.03 7.76 -6.04
CA THR A 293 -14.94 6.50 -5.29
C THR A 293 -16.01 6.42 -4.20
N LYS A 294 -16.20 7.50 -3.44
CA LYS A 294 -17.25 7.62 -2.41
C LYS A 294 -18.65 7.56 -3.02
N ALA A 295 -18.92 8.36 -4.06
CA ALA A 295 -20.23 8.50 -4.68
C ALA A 295 -20.76 7.21 -5.35
N ILE A 296 -19.86 6.39 -5.91
CA ILE A 296 -20.19 5.11 -6.56
C ILE A 296 -20.05 3.90 -5.62
N GLN A 297 -19.68 4.13 -4.34
CA GLN A 297 -19.45 3.10 -3.32
C GLN A 297 -18.55 1.96 -3.80
N PHE A 298 -17.41 2.32 -4.38
CA PHE A 298 -16.49 1.35 -4.98
C PHE A 298 -15.15 1.31 -4.26
N PHE A 299 -14.39 0.23 -4.49
CA PHE A 299 -13.14 -0.01 -3.78
C PHE A 299 -12.13 1.12 -4.02
N PRO A 300 -11.63 1.77 -2.96
CA PRO A 300 -10.62 2.82 -3.08
C PRO A 300 -9.38 2.35 -3.84
N GLY A 301 -8.85 3.24 -4.68
CA GLY A 301 -7.61 3.02 -5.41
C GLY A 301 -7.73 2.21 -6.71
N ARG A 302 -8.89 1.61 -7.02
CA ARG A 302 -9.04 0.85 -8.27
C ARG A 302 -9.02 1.73 -9.52
N ILE A 303 -9.60 2.92 -9.45
CA ILE A 303 -9.57 3.92 -10.55
C ILE A 303 -8.12 4.27 -10.93
N LEU A 304 -7.22 4.33 -9.93
CA LEU A 304 -5.80 4.58 -10.11
C LEU A 304 -5.05 3.33 -10.59
N LYS A 305 -5.30 2.17 -9.96
CA LYS A 305 -4.67 0.89 -10.28
C LYS A 305 -4.94 0.47 -11.72
N ASP A 306 -6.19 0.64 -12.17
CA ASP A 306 -6.63 0.28 -13.50
C ASP A 306 -6.44 1.44 -14.51
N ASP A 307 -5.79 2.55 -14.16
CA ASP A 307 -5.53 3.70 -15.04
C ASP A 307 -6.76 4.21 -15.83
N TRP A 308 -7.91 4.41 -15.15
CA TRP A 308 -9.13 4.84 -15.85
C TRP A 308 -8.95 6.18 -16.57
N VAL A 309 -8.26 7.12 -15.92
CA VAL A 309 -8.01 8.47 -16.47
C VAL A 309 -7.13 8.42 -17.72
N GLY A 310 -6.05 7.62 -17.69
CA GLY A 310 -5.17 7.45 -18.85
C GLY A 310 -5.83 6.72 -20.00
N GLN A 311 -6.60 5.67 -19.73
CA GLN A 311 -7.37 4.96 -20.74
C GLN A 311 -8.43 5.85 -21.39
N ALA A 312 -9.19 6.59 -20.59
CA ALA A 312 -10.18 7.53 -21.09
C ALA A 312 -9.54 8.61 -21.97
N ARG A 313 -8.36 9.12 -21.60
CA ARG A 313 -7.63 10.08 -22.43
C ARG A 313 -7.28 9.50 -23.81
N ARG A 314 -6.77 8.27 -23.86
CA ARG A 314 -6.43 7.58 -25.12
C ARG A 314 -7.66 7.40 -26.00
N LEU A 315 -8.76 6.92 -25.42
CA LEU A 315 -10.02 6.71 -26.14
C LEU A 315 -10.67 8.02 -26.61
N HIS A 316 -10.51 9.10 -25.86
CA HIS A 316 -10.96 10.43 -26.27
C HIS A 316 -10.14 10.96 -27.45
N ASP A 317 -8.81 10.85 -27.39
CA ASP A 317 -7.91 11.35 -28.42
C ASP A 317 -7.96 10.49 -29.71
N ASN A 318 -8.24 9.19 -29.60
CA ASN A 318 -8.35 8.26 -30.73
C ASN A 318 -9.52 7.26 -30.58
N PRO A 319 -10.75 7.65 -30.93
CA PRO A 319 -11.96 6.83 -30.76
C PRO A 319 -12.04 5.56 -31.62
N THR A 320 -11.11 5.38 -32.57
CA THR A 320 -11.08 4.23 -33.49
C THR A 320 -10.06 3.18 -33.06
N GLU A 321 -9.38 3.41 -31.95
CA GLU A 321 -8.66 2.36 -31.26
C GLU A 321 -9.69 1.28 -30.90
N ALA A 322 -9.60 0.11 -31.55
CA ALA A 322 -10.48 -1.03 -31.27
C ALA A 322 -10.44 -1.33 -29.77
N PRO A 323 -11.39 -2.11 -29.20
CA PRO A 323 -11.17 -2.76 -27.92
C PRO A 323 -9.91 -3.61 -28.10
N HIS A 324 -8.75 -3.02 -27.81
CA HIS A 324 -7.51 -3.72 -27.91
C HIS A 324 -7.68 -4.81 -26.86
N GLU A 325 -7.68 -6.06 -27.33
CA GLU A 325 -7.10 -7.16 -26.57
C GLU A 325 -6.09 -6.54 -25.63
N PHE A 326 -6.38 -6.65 -24.34
CA PHE A 326 -5.54 -6.15 -23.26
C PHE A 326 -4.08 -6.31 -23.68
N ARG A 327 -3.47 -5.24 -24.18
CA ARG A 327 -2.04 -5.04 -24.08
C ARG A 327 -1.97 -4.18 -22.84
N PRO A 328 -1.85 -4.81 -21.65
CA PRO A 328 -1.42 -4.04 -20.50
C PRO A 328 -0.18 -3.27 -20.97
N VAL A 329 0.03 -2.06 -20.48
CA VAL A 329 1.41 -1.55 -20.54
C VAL A 329 2.23 -2.65 -19.87
N SER A 330 2.98 -3.33 -20.74
CA SER A 330 3.67 -4.60 -20.58
C SER A 330 2.83 -5.81 -20.16
N SER A 331 2.97 -6.90 -20.91
CA SER A 331 2.87 -8.24 -20.32
C SER A 331 3.60 -8.26 -18.97
N GLU A 332 3.20 -9.08 -18.00
CA GLU A 332 4.08 -9.35 -16.85
C GLU A 332 5.50 -9.76 -17.31
N ASN A 333 5.63 -10.17 -18.58
CA ASN A 333 6.85 -10.51 -19.30
C ASN A 333 7.54 -9.33 -20.01
N GLU A 334 7.11 -8.08 -19.86
CA GLU A 334 7.70 -6.88 -20.49
C GLU A 334 7.95 -5.75 -19.49
N SER A 335 7.34 -5.77 -18.29
CA SER A 335 7.58 -4.74 -17.28
C SER A 335 8.96 -4.95 -16.69
N LEU A 336 9.77 -3.90 -16.60
CA LEU A 336 11.07 -3.97 -15.93
C LEU A 336 10.90 -4.23 -14.42
N ARG A 337 9.71 -4.01 -13.86
CA ARG A 337 9.40 -4.29 -12.44
C ARG A 337 9.45 -5.77 -12.08
N ILE A 338 9.50 -6.67 -13.07
CA ILE A 338 9.77 -8.08 -12.79
C ILE A 338 11.20 -8.31 -12.33
N ILE A 339 12.10 -7.34 -12.46
CA ILE A 339 13.49 -7.44 -12.07
C ILE A 339 13.65 -6.96 -10.63
N GLU A 340 14.30 -7.78 -9.80
CA GLU A 340 14.55 -7.45 -8.40
C GLU A 340 15.44 -6.20 -8.32
N GLY A 341 14.96 -5.19 -7.58
CA GLY A 341 15.61 -3.88 -7.45
C GLY A 341 15.08 -2.79 -8.39
N ILE A 342 14.19 -3.10 -9.34
CA ILE A 342 13.55 -2.11 -10.23
C ILE A 342 12.13 -1.80 -9.76
N GLY A 343 11.97 -0.68 -9.04
CA GLY A 343 10.66 -0.13 -8.66
C GLY A 343 10.09 0.86 -9.70
N PRO A 344 8.84 1.36 -9.52
CA PRO A 344 8.18 2.27 -10.47
C PRO A 344 8.99 3.53 -10.81
N LYS A 345 9.73 4.07 -9.84
CA LYS A 345 10.58 5.25 -10.03
C LYS A 345 11.86 4.96 -10.82
N ILE A 346 12.39 3.75 -10.73
CA ILE A 346 13.59 3.32 -11.46
C ILE A 346 13.20 2.94 -12.89
N GLU A 347 12.09 2.21 -13.05
CA GLU A 347 11.55 1.91 -14.38
C GLU A 347 11.25 3.19 -15.18
N ALA A 348 10.62 4.20 -14.56
CA ALA A 348 10.40 5.49 -15.21
C ALA A 348 11.73 6.18 -15.62
N LEU A 349 12.74 6.14 -14.76
CA LEU A 349 14.05 6.72 -15.04
C LEU A 349 14.78 6.00 -16.19
N LEU A 350 14.69 4.67 -16.24
CA LEU A 350 15.26 3.85 -17.31
C LEU A 350 14.54 4.13 -18.65
N ALA A 351 13.21 4.26 -18.61
CA ALA A 351 12.41 4.65 -19.77
C ALA A 351 12.81 6.04 -20.30
N ASP A 352 13.00 7.03 -19.43
CA ASP A 352 13.48 8.36 -19.83
C ASP A 352 14.86 8.33 -20.49
N SER A 353 15.65 7.27 -20.23
CA SER A 353 16.99 7.03 -20.78
C SER A 353 17.00 6.07 -21.99
N GLY A 354 15.81 5.72 -22.51
CA GLY A 354 15.63 4.90 -23.71
C GLY A 354 15.61 3.38 -23.48
N ILE A 355 15.43 2.92 -22.24
CA ILE A 355 15.32 1.50 -21.89
C ILE A 355 13.85 1.21 -21.56
N HIS A 356 13.10 0.65 -22.51
CA HIS A 356 11.64 0.52 -22.42
C HIS A 356 11.17 -0.93 -22.26
N SER A 357 12.04 -1.92 -22.46
CA SER A 357 11.68 -3.34 -22.46
C SER A 357 12.73 -4.21 -21.79
N LEU A 358 12.34 -5.43 -21.39
CA LEU A 358 13.27 -6.42 -20.83
C LEU A 358 14.41 -6.75 -21.79
N LYS A 359 14.15 -6.70 -23.10
CA LYS A 359 15.18 -6.87 -24.11
C LYS A 359 16.20 -5.73 -24.08
N ASP A 360 15.74 -4.49 -24.02
CA ASP A 360 16.64 -3.32 -23.91
C ASP A 360 17.47 -3.37 -22.63
N LEU A 361 16.88 -3.84 -21.54
CA LEU A 361 17.56 -3.99 -20.25
C LEU A 361 18.56 -5.16 -20.25
N ALA A 362 18.24 -6.27 -20.92
CA ALA A 362 19.14 -7.42 -21.08
C ALA A 362 20.37 -7.11 -21.93
N GLU A 363 20.23 -6.19 -22.89
CA GLU A 363 21.32 -5.71 -23.76
C GLU A 363 22.06 -4.49 -23.18
N ALA A 364 21.61 -3.94 -22.06
CA ALA A 364 22.20 -2.74 -21.45
C ALA A 364 23.49 -3.05 -20.68
N ASP A 365 24.50 -2.20 -20.88
CA ASP A 365 25.74 -2.26 -20.10
C ASP A 365 25.51 -1.81 -18.65
N VAL A 366 26.06 -2.55 -17.70
CA VAL A 366 25.95 -2.24 -16.26
C VAL A 366 26.51 -0.85 -15.94
N GLU A 367 27.59 -0.44 -16.60
CA GLU A 367 28.19 0.89 -16.44
C GLU A 367 27.20 1.99 -16.84
N ARG A 368 26.51 1.82 -17.98
CA ARG A 368 25.48 2.76 -18.44
C ARG A 368 24.30 2.84 -17.48
N LEU A 369 23.85 1.70 -16.94
CA LEU A 369 22.78 1.69 -15.94
C LEU A 369 23.19 2.43 -14.66
N GLN A 370 24.43 2.25 -14.23
CA GLN A 370 24.98 2.93 -13.06
C GLN A 370 25.08 4.45 -13.27
N GLU A 371 25.49 4.89 -14.46
CA GLU A 371 25.52 6.31 -14.84
C GLU A 371 24.12 6.95 -14.80
N ILE A 372 23.10 6.26 -15.34
CA ILE A 372 21.70 6.71 -15.31
C ILE A 372 21.22 6.91 -13.86
N LEU A 373 21.49 5.94 -12.99
CA LEU A 373 21.12 6.02 -11.57
C LEU A 373 21.84 7.16 -10.84
N GLN A 374 23.13 7.37 -11.11
CA GLN A 374 23.90 8.45 -10.50
C GLN A 374 23.42 9.83 -10.97
N ALA A 375 23.11 9.98 -12.26
CA ALA A 375 22.59 11.22 -12.82
C ALA A 375 21.22 11.60 -12.24
N ALA A 376 20.42 10.61 -11.82
CA ALA A 376 19.10 10.82 -11.23
C ALA A 376 19.11 11.29 -9.76
N GLY A 377 20.29 11.31 -9.12
CA GLY A 377 20.51 11.90 -7.80
C GLY A 377 20.85 10.90 -6.69
N GLU A 378 21.25 11.46 -5.55
CA GLU A 378 21.89 10.73 -4.44
C GLU A 378 21.05 9.58 -3.87
N ARG A 379 19.71 9.71 -3.95
CA ARG A 379 18.74 8.69 -3.52
C ARG A 379 18.83 7.36 -4.26
N TYR A 380 19.41 7.35 -5.48
CA TYR A 380 19.52 6.14 -6.29
C TYR A 380 20.88 5.45 -6.17
N ARG A 381 21.87 6.07 -5.50
CA ARG A 381 23.25 5.56 -5.36
C ARG A 381 23.35 4.24 -4.58
N LEU A 382 22.33 3.90 -3.81
CA LEU A 382 22.25 2.67 -3.02
C LEU A 382 21.73 1.48 -3.83
N HIS A 383 21.18 1.70 -5.03
CA HIS A 383 20.77 0.63 -5.93
C HIS A 383 21.99 0.10 -6.70
N ASP A 384 22.03 -1.21 -6.87
CA ASP A 384 23.07 -1.90 -7.65
C ASP A 384 22.43 -2.55 -8.89
N PRO A 385 22.71 -2.04 -10.11
CA PRO A 385 22.16 -2.58 -11.35
C PRO A 385 22.92 -3.79 -11.88
N SER A 386 23.96 -4.27 -11.20
CA SER A 386 24.84 -5.35 -11.68
C SER A 386 24.14 -6.65 -12.08
N THR A 387 22.96 -6.90 -11.50
CA THR A 387 22.17 -8.12 -11.74
C THR A 387 20.99 -7.90 -12.69
N TRP A 388 20.69 -6.66 -13.08
CA TRP A 388 19.49 -6.34 -13.85
C TRP A 388 19.51 -6.89 -15.28
N PRO A 389 20.63 -6.79 -16.04
CA PRO A 389 20.68 -7.36 -17.39
C PRO A 389 20.48 -8.87 -17.41
N GLU A 390 21.08 -9.59 -16.46
CA GLU A 390 21.00 -11.05 -16.39
C GLU A 390 19.59 -11.53 -15.99
N GLN A 391 18.95 -10.86 -15.02
CA GLN A 391 17.55 -11.12 -14.69
C GLN A 391 16.63 -10.85 -15.89
N ALA A 392 16.90 -9.77 -16.64
CA ALA A 392 16.09 -9.40 -17.80
C ALA A 392 16.27 -10.40 -18.96
N ARG A 393 17.47 -10.98 -19.10
CA ARG A 393 17.75 -12.05 -20.06
C ARG A 393 16.97 -13.32 -19.74
N LEU A 394 17.00 -13.77 -18.47
CA LEU A 394 16.20 -14.92 -18.02
C LEU A 394 14.69 -14.71 -18.24
N ALA A 395 14.20 -13.51 -17.97
CA ALA A 395 12.80 -13.16 -18.22
C ALA A 395 12.45 -13.12 -19.71
N THR A 396 13.35 -12.61 -20.56
CA THR A 396 13.16 -12.54 -22.03
C THR A 396 13.21 -13.93 -22.68
N GLU A 397 14.05 -14.84 -22.15
CA GLU A 397 14.15 -16.23 -22.59
C GLU A 397 12.97 -17.10 -22.07
N GLY A 398 12.14 -16.58 -21.16
CA GLY A 398 11.02 -17.29 -20.56
C GLY A 398 11.41 -18.31 -19.49
N GLU A 399 12.63 -18.21 -18.97
CA GLU A 399 13.22 -19.11 -17.97
C GLU A 399 12.77 -18.73 -16.54
N TRP A 400 11.45 -18.76 -16.31
CA TRP A 400 10.82 -18.25 -15.09
C TRP A 400 11.26 -18.95 -13.81
N ASP A 401 11.49 -20.26 -13.85
CA ASP A 401 11.96 -21.04 -12.71
C ASP A 401 13.41 -20.66 -12.32
N GLN A 402 14.24 -20.37 -13.33
CA GLN A 402 15.61 -19.90 -13.12
C GLN A 402 15.61 -18.48 -12.57
N LEU A 403 14.77 -17.59 -13.12
CA LEU A 403 14.60 -16.23 -12.62
C LEU A 403 14.15 -16.22 -11.17
N LYS A 404 13.17 -17.07 -10.82
CA LYS A 404 12.69 -17.21 -9.44
C LYS A 404 13.80 -17.67 -8.49
N SER A 405 14.53 -18.71 -8.87
CA SER A 405 15.66 -19.22 -8.09
C SER A 405 16.76 -18.17 -7.92
N PHE A 406 17.01 -17.38 -8.96
CA PHE A 406 17.99 -16.29 -8.95
C PHE A 406 17.57 -15.15 -8.02
N LYS A 407 16.30 -14.74 -8.03
CA LYS A 407 15.76 -13.75 -7.08
C LYS A 407 15.86 -14.21 -5.62
N GLU A 408 15.55 -15.49 -5.37
CA GLU A 408 15.69 -16.08 -4.04
C GLU A 408 17.15 -16.06 -3.55
N TYR A 409 18.11 -16.29 -4.46
CA TYR A 409 19.55 -16.16 -4.16
C TYR A 409 19.95 -14.71 -3.82
N LEU A 410 19.46 -13.73 -4.57
CA LEU A 410 19.74 -12.31 -4.32
C LEU A 410 19.20 -11.86 -2.95
N ASN A 411 17.98 -12.27 -2.61
CA ASN A 411 17.33 -11.93 -1.34
C ASN A 411 18.02 -12.55 -0.11
N ARG A 412 18.76 -13.65 -0.27
CA ARG A 412 19.58 -14.24 0.80
C ARG A 412 20.89 -13.48 1.07
N GLY A 413 21.22 -12.46 0.27
CA GLY A 413 22.44 -11.65 0.45
C GLY A 413 23.74 -12.35 0.07
N GLU A 414 23.67 -13.54 -0.53
CA GLU A 414 24.82 -14.40 -0.87
C GLU A 414 25.64 -13.90 -2.07
N HIS A 415 25.19 -12.84 -2.74
CA HIS A 415 25.88 -12.18 -3.86
C HIS A 415 26.92 -11.13 -3.42
N LYS A 416 26.94 -10.74 -2.14
CA LYS A 416 27.86 -9.71 -1.59
C LYS A 416 29.15 -10.32 -1.00
N GLY A 417 29.51 -11.53 -1.42
CA GLY A 417 30.68 -12.28 -0.94
C GLY A 417 31.97 -11.97 -1.68
#